data_AF-A0A2E0VT46-F1
#
_entry.id   AF-A0A2E0VT46-F1
#
_cell.length_a   1.000
_cell.length_b   1.000
_cell.length_c   1.000
_cell.angle_alpha   90.00
_cell.angle_beta   90.00
_cell.angle_gamma   90.00
#
_symmetry.space_group_name_H-M   'P 1'
#
loop_
_entity.id
_entity.type
_entity.pdbx_description
1 polymer ?
#
loop_
_entity_poly.entity_id
_entity_poly.type
_entity_poly.pdbx_seq_one_letter_code
_entity_poly.pdbx_strand_id
1 'polypeptide(L)'
;MLKNLTYLLLFLCSSLICCQTNGQTNNEKEAPPKRTSSAKSTRSRRPPLPPEVLKVLPKEASRVKSSAHFTFFSFGKTDGPALDQLADKLEINVSKLSEEFGLGQAPAIPVYLYPSSEIKGLLRRNNSRCEIDSTGTEVHLVLNEMYASMTPYEPLELFLRKTIGTGEVPALTCGLAIANTPGWKRLGHSSLAQRLAAAGLLPDLRELLDMELWSTYSDVIAESLTASFTAFLRQKLPQGQFISIYQKATVEELEQYEPAWREWLKNEAQANGSNSNVPPSPPPYLQGFNFAHEGYQIFNGYGSRLALQSLEDAKDIGSNAVAIVPYSFLRNAKVPAPIPVARFAGGENDEAVMASCHQAQSLGLYTLLKPQIWLGHGQWPGDIEMETESDWSQFFKYYTYWIAHYALLAEIHEVDGLCVGTEMSKTTLQRPDDWRYLISRLRKLFSGHLTYASNWGEEFEQLTFWDEFDFIGLNCYYPLSQSENPTDTELKSGIRAAFSNAAAVAKRFNKPVVLTETGFPTASKPWIEPHRDGRGIQVDYEQQARCFRLFLEELEDEEWCGGILIWKWPSYRRNYHGERATFHVNGHPAEEVIREWLQHKAGN
;
A
#
# COMPACT_ATOMS: atom_id res chain seq x y z
N MET A 1 -17.23 9.32 30.94
CA MET A 1 -16.75 10.72 30.87
C MET A 1 -15.24 10.75 31.04
N LEU A 2 -14.55 11.35 30.06
CA LEU A 2 -13.13 11.72 29.99
C LEU A 2 -12.08 10.65 30.30
N LYS A 3 -11.57 10.00 29.24
CA LYS A 3 -10.14 9.76 28.96
C LYS A 3 -10.03 9.07 27.60
N ASN A 4 -9.89 9.84 26.52
CA ASN A 4 -9.38 9.42 25.21
C ASN A 4 -9.22 10.66 24.31
N LEU A 5 -8.25 11.51 24.65
CA LEU A 5 -7.90 12.64 23.78
C LEU A 5 -6.39 12.89 23.84
N THR A 6 -5.62 12.07 23.13
CA THR A 6 -4.26 12.43 22.69
C THR A 6 -3.85 11.60 21.47
N TYR A 7 -4.63 11.68 20.39
CA TYR A 7 -4.26 11.20 19.05
C TYR A 7 -4.27 12.37 18.06
N LEU A 8 -3.40 13.37 18.23
CA LEU A 8 -3.04 14.32 17.17
C LEU A 8 -1.99 15.31 17.70
N LEU A 9 -0.70 14.97 17.65
CA LEU A 9 0.44 15.92 17.65
C LEU A 9 1.74 15.15 17.84
N LEU A 10 2.29 14.64 16.74
CA LEU A 10 3.73 14.34 16.54
C LEU A 10 3.90 13.85 15.08
N PHE A 11 3.65 14.75 14.12
CA PHE A 11 3.92 14.49 12.70
C PHE A 11 4.85 15.54 12.06
N LEU A 12 5.43 16.43 12.87
CA LEU A 12 6.34 17.48 12.42
C LEU A 12 7.40 17.72 13.51
N CYS A 13 8.40 16.85 13.58
CA CYS A 13 9.76 17.06 14.12
C CYS A 13 10.41 15.69 14.40
N SER A 14 10.87 15.00 13.35
CA SER A 14 11.72 13.81 13.51
C SER A 14 12.69 13.69 12.34
N SER A 15 13.24 14.82 11.90
CA SER A 15 14.46 14.86 11.11
C SER A 15 15.49 15.62 11.95
N LEU A 16 15.98 14.97 13.00
CA LEU A 16 17.16 15.26 13.83
C LEU A 16 16.98 14.59 15.20
N ILE A 17 18.01 13.84 15.63
CA ILE A 17 18.35 13.39 17.01
C ILE A 17 18.16 11.88 17.35
N CYS A 18 19.33 11.24 17.55
CA CYS A 18 19.74 10.10 18.38
C CYS A 18 19.36 8.64 18.02
N CYS A 19 20.18 7.62 18.29
CA CYS A 19 21.38 7.52 19.16
C CYS A 19 22.27 6.31 18.79
N GLN A 20 23.55 6.42 19.17
CA GLN A 20 24.62 5.41 19.11
C GLN A 20 24.53 4.39 20.26
N THR A 21 25.19 3.25 20.08
CA THR A 21 25.33 2.12 21.01
C THR A 21 26.41 2.33 22.08
N ASN A 22 26.26 1.55 23.16
CA ASN A 22 26.96 1.59 24.46
C ASN A 22 28.49 1.50 24.50
N GLY A 23 29.06 2.12 25.54
CA GLY A 23 30.10 1.50 26.37
C GLY A 23 31.31 2.37 26.72
N GLN A 24 31.28 3.12 27.83
CA GLN A 24 32.33 3.13 28.86
C GLN A 24 31.99 4.07 30.04
N THR A 25 32.36 3.60 31.22
CA THR A 25 32.16 4.18 32.56
C THR A 25 32.92 5.49 32.76
N ASN A 26 32.28 6.50 33.38
CA ASN A 26 32.81 7.21 34.56
C ASN A 26 31.78 8.17 35.16
N ASN A 27 31.71 8.14 36.50
CA ASN A 27 30.94 9.03 37.35
C ASN A 27 31.47 10.46 37.26
N GLU A 28 30.60 11.45 37.02
CA GLU A 28 30.65 12.72 37.72
C GLU A 28 29.30 13.45 37.60
N LYS A 29 28.87 14.06 38.71
CA LYS A 29 27.56 14.69 38.90
C LYS A 29 27.55 16.09 38.27
N GLU A 30 26.69 16.32 37.29
CA GLU A 30 26.28 17.69 36.92
C GLU A 30 24.75 17.79 36.76
N ALA A 31 24.21 18.85 37.37
CA ALA A 31 22.78 19.12 37.46
C ALA A 31 22.19 19.56 36.10
N PRO A 32 20.89 19.28 35.82
CA PRO A 32 20.29 19.62 34.54
C PRO A 32 20.09 21.14 34.40
N PRO A 33 20.29 21.72 33.20
CA PRO A 33 20.07 23.15 33.00
C PRO A 33 18.58 23.49 33.03
N LYS A 34 18.23 24.55 33.76
CA LYS A 34 16.88 25.12 33.86
C LYS A 34 16.38 25.54 32.48
N ARG A 35 15.28 24.94 32.02
CA ARG A 35 14.50 25.42 30.86
C ARG A 35 13.78 26.72 31.25
N THR A 36 14.19 27.83 30.66
CA THR A 36 13.41 29.07 30.64
C THR A 36 12.30 28.95 29.59
N SER A 37 11.06 29.18 30.03
CA SER A 37 9.86 29.10 29.22
C SER A 37 9.60 30.40 28.47
N SER A 38 9.83 30.42 27.15
CA SER A 38 9.17 31.36 26.23
C SER A 38 9.44 31.01 24.76
N ALA A 39 8.70 30.06 24.21
CA ALA A 39 8.56 29.94 22.75
C ALA A 39 7.10 29.73 22.41
N LYS A 40 6.48 30.80 21.90
CA LYS A 40 5.16 30.77 21.27
C LYS A 40 5.17 29.70 20.18
N SER A 41 4.22 28.77 20.26
CA SER A 41 3.93 27.77 19.25
C SER A 41 3.72 28.44 17.87
N THR A 42 4.74 28.42 17.03
CA THR A 42 4.59 28.60 15.59
C THR A 42 4.03 27.30 15.03
N ARG A 43 2.73 27.31 14.69
CA ARG A 43 2.16 26.28 13.79
C ARG A 43 3.05 26.22 12.56
N SER A 44 3.74 25.10 12.36
CA SER A 44 4.55 24.83 11.17
C SER A 44 3.70 25.07 9.91
N ARG A 45 3.96 26.18 9.23
CA ARG A 45 3.45 26.43 7.87
C ARG A 45 4.32 25.56 6.96
N ARG A 46 3.71 24.59 6.25
CA ARG A 46 4.40 23.84 5.20
C ARG A 46 5.02 24.84 4.20
N PRO A 47 6.18 24.51 3.62
CA PRO A 47 6.79 25.35 2.61
C PRO A 47 5.81 25.64 1.47
N PRO A 48 5.86 26.83 0.85
CA PRO A 48 5.00 27.17 -0.28
C PRO A 48 5.22 26.18 -1.44
N LEU A 49 4.18 25.94 -2.22
CA LEU A 49 4.30 25.12 -3.43
C LEU A 49 5.30 25.77 -4.40
N PRO A 50 6.15 24.98 -5.07
CA PRO A 50 7.06 25.52 -6.06
C PRO A 50 6.33 26.24 -7.21
N PRO A 51 6.90 27.31 -7.80
CA PRO A 51 6.26 28.08 -8.87
C PRO A 51 5.81 27.24 -10.08
N GLU A 52 6.57 26.21 -10.43
CA GLU A 52 6.28 25.26 -11.50
C GLU A 52 5.06 24.39 -11.21
N VAL A 53 4.82 24.03 -9.95
CA VAL A 53 3.61 23.32 -9.51
C VAL A 53 2.41 24.26 -9.58
N LEU A 54 2.57 25.51 -9.13
CA LEU A 54 1.50 26.51 -9.18
C LEU A 54 1.05 26.85 -10.61
N LYS A 55 1.98 26.84 -11.58
CA LYS A 55 1.69 27.17 -12.99
C LYS A 55 0.74 26.17 -13.67
N VAL A 56 0.75 24.91 -13.23
CA VAL A 56 -0.06 23.84 -13.85
C VAL A 56 -1.39 23.61 -13.14
N LEU A 57 -1.63 24.27 -12.00
CA LEU A 57 -2.89 24.14 -11.27
C LEU A 57 -4.03 24.88 -11.97
N PRO A 58 -5.17 24.21 -12.22
CA PRO A 58 -6.36 24.89 -12.71
C PRO A 58 -6.85 25.89 -11.64
N LYS A 59 -7.22 27.09 -12.09
CA LYS A 59 -7.58 28.20 -11.19
C LYS A 59 -9.01 28.10 -10.67
N GLU A 60 -9.94 27.73 -11.53
CA GLU A 60 -11.37 27.68 -11.24
C GLU A 60 -12.00 26.49 -11.95
N ALA A 61 -13.09 25.97 -11.37
CA ALA A 61 -13.92 24.97 -12.02
C ALA A 61 -14.99 25.64 -12.88
N SER A 62 -15.30 25.04 -14.03
CA SER A 62 -16.39 25.48 -14.89
C SER A 62 -17.47 24.41 -14.99
N ARG A 63 -18.74 24.81 -15.10
CA ARG A 63 -19.84 23.86 -15.31
C ARG A 63 -19.68 23.21 -16.69
N VAL A 64 -19.69 21.89 -16.72
CA VAL A 64 -19.48 21.09 -17.95
C VAL A 64 -20.71 20.28 -18.36
N LYS A 65 -21.54 19.86 -17.40
CA LYS A 65 -22.76 19.08 -17.67
C LYS A 65 -23.78 19.26 -16.55
N SER A 66 -25.05 19.07 -16.86
CA SER A 66 -26.13 18.94 -15.88
C SER A 66 -27.01 17.76 -16.27
N SER A 67 -27.59 17.14 -15.25
CA SER A 67 -28.52 16.00 -15.31
C SER A 67 -29.65 16.26 -14.31
N ALA A 68 -30.57 15.30 -14.12
CA ALA A 68 -31.73 15.50 -13.25
C ALA A 68 -31.31 15.69 -11.78
N HIS A 69 -30.33 14.92 -11.32
CA HIS A 69 -29.89 14.88 -9.93
C HIS A 69 -28.48 15.44 -9.71
N PHE A 70 -27.69 15.65 -10.77
CA PHE A 70 -26.30 16.10 -10.65
C PHE A 70 -25.95 17.29 -11.53
N THR A 71 -25.12 18.19 -11.02
CA THR A 71 -24.44 19.25 -11.78
C THR A 71 -22.93 19.04 -11.72
N PHE A 72 -22.30 18.87 -12.88
CA PHE A 72 -20.88 18.60 -13.00
C PHE A 72 -20.09 19.87 -13.29
N PHE A 73 -19.02 20.07 -12.51
CA PHE A 73 -18.02 21.11 -12.67
C PHE A 73 -16.66 20.46 -12.92
N SER A 74 -15.79 21.05 -13.74
CA SER A 74 -14.46 20.50 -14.00
C SER A 74 -13.34 21.50 -13.76
N PHE A 75 -12.30 21.04 -13.07
CA PHE A 75 -11.00 21.68 -12.97
C PHE A 75 -10.10 21.26 -14.15
N GLY A 76 -10.30 21.88 -15.31
CA GLY A 76 -9.53 21.61 -16.54
C GLY A 76 -10.34 20.85 -17.59
N LYS A 77 -9.65 20.21 -18.55
CA LYS A 77 -10.30 19.43 -19.60
C LYS A 77 -10.86 18.13 -19.00
N THR A 78 -12.05 17.75 -19.46
CA THR A 78 -12.70 16.48 -19.12
C THR A 78 -12.91 15.69 -20.40
N ASP A 79 -12.70 14.38 -20.32
CA ASP A 79 -13.11 13.47 -21.40
C ASP A 79 -14.65 13.40 -21.45
N GLY A 80 -15.23 13.87 -22.56
CA GLY A 80 -16.68 13.98 -22.76
C GLY A 80 -17.39 12.63 -22.66
N PRO A 81 -16.99 11.61 -23.46
CA PRO A 81 -17.46 10.24 -23.32
C PRO A 81 -17.41 9.67 -21.89
N ALA A 82 -16.30 9.86 -21.18
CA ALA A 82 -16.17 9.38 -19.80
C ALA A 82 -17.15 10.10 -18.84
N LEU A 83 -17.34 11.41 -19.03
CA LEU A 83 -18.32 12.19 -18.26
C LEU A 83 -19.76 11.76 -18.55
N ASP A 84 -20.11 11.51 -19.81
CA ASP A 84 -21.44 11.06 -20.20
C ASP A 84 -21.74 9.69 -19.58
N GLN A 85 -20.80 8.74 -19.69
CA GLN A 85 -20.94 7.43 -19.05
C GLN A 85 -21.07 7.51 -17.53
N LEU A 86 -20.30 8.39 -16.87
CA LEU A 86 -20.41 8.61 -15.43
C LEU A 86 -21.81 9.14 -15.08
N ALA A 87 -22.26 10.20 -15.76
CA ALA A 87 -23.56 10.82 -15.50
C ALA A 87 -24.71 9.83 -15.68
N ASP A 88 -24.69 9.06 -16.76
CA ASP A 88 -25.71 8.05 -17.05
C ASP A 88 -25.75 6.97 -15.96
N LYS A 89 -24.59 6.45 -15.53
CA LYS A 89 -24.51 5.48 -14.43
C LYS A 89 -25.08 6.02 -13.12
N LEU A 90 -24.74 7.27 -12.77
CA LEU A 90 -25.24 7.90 -11.54
C LEU A 90 -26.75 8.10 -11.57
N GLU A 91 -27.30 8.56 -12.70
CA GLU A 91 -28.75 8.72 -12.88
C GLU A 91 -29.49 7.39 -12.82
N ILE A 92 -28.98 6.34 -13.47
CA ILE A 92 -29.55 5.00 -13.38
C ILE A 92 -29.60 4.49 -11.94
N ASN A 93 -28.54 4.71 -11.16
CA ASN A 93 -28.49 4.28 -9.77
C ASN A 93 -29.49 5.04 -8.89
N VAL A 94 -29.63 6.36 -9.10
CA VAL A 94 -30.64 7.18 -8.42
C VAL A 94 -32.05 6.76 -8.80
N SER A 95 -32.35 6.59 -10.09
CA SER A 95 -33.68 6.18 -10.56
C SER A 95 -34.11 4.86 -9.95
N LYS A 96 -33.23 3.85 -9.93
CA LYS A 96 -33.53 2.54 -9.32
C LYS A 96 -33.90 2.65 -7.84
N LEU A 97 -33.12 3.40 -7.06
CA LEU A 97 -33.40 3.59 -5.63
C LEU A 97 -34.66 4.43 -5.40
N SER A 98 -34.88 5.44 -6.22
CA SER A 98 -36.06 6.30 -6.13
C SER A 98 -37.35 5.53 -6.44
N GLU A 99 -37.34 4.70 -7.49
CA GLU A 99 -38.47 3.83 -7.84
C GLU A 99 -38.73 2.79 -6.74
N GLU A 100 -37.67 2.18 -6.23
CA GLU A 100 -37.78 1.15 -5.20
C GLU A 100 -38.34 1.74 -3.91
N PHE A 101 -37.75 2.80 -3.38
CA PHE A 101 -38.07 3.33 -2.05
C PHE A 101 -39.07 4.49 -2.06
N GLY A 102 -39.57 4.89 -3.22
CA GLY A 102 -40.47 6.04 -3.36
C GLY A 102 -39.79 7.35 -2.96
N LEU A 103 -38.53 7.53 -3.34
CA LEU A 103 -37.73 8.69 -2.93
C LEU A 103 -38.17 9.95 -3.67
N GLY A 104 -38.33 11.04 -2.92
CA GLY A 104 -38.66 12.34 -3.49
C GLY A 104 -37.50 13.00 -4.23
N GLN A 105 -37.77 14.16 -4.83
CA GLN A 105 -36.72 14.96 -5.44
C GLN A 105 -35.80 15.60 -4.38
N ALA A 106 -34.51 15.67 -4.70
CA ALA A 106 -33.51 16.41 -3.93
C ALA A 106 -32.90 17.52 -4.79
N PRO A 107 -32.38 18.61 -4.19
CA PRO A 107 -31.60 19.59 -4.93
C PRO A 107 -30.42 18.91 -5.65
N ALA A 108 -30.18 19.31 -6.90
CA ALA A 108 -29.12 18.76 -7.71
C ALA A 108 -27.76 18.85 -6.98
N ILE A 109 -27.05 17.71 -6.91
CA ILE A 109 -25.79 17.57 -6.21
C ILE A 109 -24.66 18.13 -7.09
N PRO A 110 -23.86 19.10 -6.59
CA PRO A 110 -22.64 19.52 -7.27
C PRO A 110 -21.58 18.40 -7.23
N VAL A 111 -21.01 18.09 -8.39
CA VAL A 111 -19.91 17.13 -8.54
C VAL A 111 -18.74 17.84 -9.21
N TYR A 112 -17.63 18.01 -8.51
CA TYR A 112 -16.40 18.62 -9.01
C TYR A 112 -15.43 17.55 -9.49
N LEU A 113 -15.06 17.63 -10.76
CA LEU A 113 -14.21 16.68 -11.46
C LEU A 113 -12.77 17.19 -11.48
N TYR A 114 -11.85 16.30 -11.13
CA TYR A 114 -10.41 16.54 -11.14
C TYR A 114 -9.73 15.57 -12.12
N PRO A 115 -8.73 16.02 -12.90
CA PRO A 115 -8.07 15.17 -13.89
C PRO A 115 -7.09 14.15 -13.27
N SER A 116 -6.66 14.37 -12.03
CA SER A 116 -5.79 13.44 -11.30
C SER A 116 -5.90 13.60 -9.79
N SER A 117 -5.50 12.56 -9.06
CA SER A 117 -5.36 12.58 -7.60
C SER A 117 -4.33 13.61 -7.13
N GLU A 118 -3.27 13.88 -7.90
CA GLU A 118 -2.30 14.95 -7.61
C GLU A 118 -2.97 16.33 -7.63
N ILE A 119 -3.73 16.65 -8.68
CA ILE A 119 -4.39 17.96 -8.80
C ILE A 119 -5.44 18.14 -7.70
N LYS A 120 -6.27 17.10 -7.45
CA LYS A 120 -7.22 17.12 -6.34
C LYS A 120 -6.50 17.31 -5.01
N GLY A 121 -5.43 16.56 -4.76
CA GLY A 121 -4.61 16.68 -3.57
C GLY A 121 -4.03 18.08 -3.38
N LEU A 122 -3.47 18.69 -4.43
CA LEU A 122 -2.89 20.04 -4.35
C LEU A 122 -3.93 21.13 -4.07
N LEU A 123 -5.17 20.98 -4.57
CA LEU A 123 -6.25 21.95 -4.37
C LEU A 123 -7.01 21.74 -3.05
N ARG A 124 -7.24 20.48 -2.65
CA ARG A 124 -8.12 20.09 -1.55
C ARG A 124 -7.40 19.57 -0.32
N ARG A 125 -6.12 19.20 -0.46
CA ARG A 125 -5.35 18.41 0.53
C ARG A 125 -5.96 17.03 0.80
N ASN A 126 -6.73 16.53 -0.15
CA ASN A 126 -7.25 15.18 -0.19
C ASN A 126 -7.05 14.64 -1.61
N ASN A 127 -6.31 13.53 -1.74
CA ASN A 127 -6.02 12.85 -3.00
C ASN A 127 -6.89 11.58 -3.20
N SER A 128 -7.90 11.36 -2.35
CA SER A 128 -8.85 10.26 -2.50
C SER A 128 -9.48 10.29 -3.89
N ARG A 129 -9.88 9.12 -4.40
CA ARG A 129 -10.56 9.07 -5.70
C ARG A 129 -11.83 9.91 -5.68
N CYS A 130 -12.65 9.76 -4.65
CA CYS A 130 -13.88 10.49 -4.48
C CYS A 130 -14.06 10.86 -3.00
N GLU A 131 -14.64 12.04 -2.72
CA GLU A 131 -15.00 12.45 -1.36
C GLU A 131 -16.35 13.19 -1.40
N ILE A 132 -17.18 12.98 -0.38
CA ILE A 132 -18.20 13.95 0.00
C ILE A 132 -17.49 15.01 0.84
N ASP A 133 -17.73 16.28 0.54
CA ASP A 133 -17.10 17.37 1.27
C ASP A 133 -17.54 17.40 2.76
N SER A 134 -16.78 18.11 3.60
CA SER A 134 -17.05 18.16 5.04
C SER A 134 -18.41 18.80 5.40
N THR A 135 -19.02 19.57 4.49
CA THR A 135 -20.35 20.14 4.70
C THR A 135 -21.47 19.19 4.31
N GLY A 136 -21.17 18.09 3.60
CA GLY A 136 -22.18 17.15 3.10
C GLY A 136 -23.09 17.78 2.05
N THR A 137 -22.54 18.62 1.18
CA THR A 137 -23.32 19.32 0.16
C THR A 137 -22.88 19.02 -1.26
N GLU A 138 -21.60 18.71 -1.46
CA GLU A 138 -20.96 18.49 -2.76
C GLU A 138 -20.02 17.29 -2.76
N VAL A 139 -19.69 16.80 -3.98
CA VAL A 139 -18.79 15.66 -4.20
C VAL A 139 -17.58 16.11 -5.02
N HIS A 140 -16.39 15.62 -4.65
CA HIS A 140 -15.13 15.86 -5.38
C HIS A 140 -14.55 14.54 -5.88
N LEU A 141 -14.54 14.35 -7.20
CA LEU A 141 -14.24 13.10 -7.88
C LEU A 141 -13.07 13.26 -8.85
N VAL A 142 -12.10 12.34 -8.81
CA VAL A 142 -11.09 12.17 -9.84
C VAL A 142 -11.68 11.38 -10.99
N LEU A 143 -11.61 11.92 -12.21
CA LEU A 143 -12.09 11.27 -13.44
C LEU A 143 -10.94 11.18 -14.44
N ASN A 144 -10.41 9.97 -14.61
CA ASN A 144 -9.33 9.63 -15.54
C ASN A 144 -9.40 8.14 -15.92
N GLU A 145 -8.50 7.68 -16.79
CA GLU A 145 -8.47 6.30 -17.30
C GLU A 145 -8.28 5.26 -16.20
N MET A 146 -7.45 5.54 -15.18
CA MET A 146 -7.22 4.66 -14.02
C MET A 146 -8.53 4.25 -13.32
N TYR A 147 -9.51 5.16 -13.27
CA TYR A 147 -10.78 4.95 -12.57
C TYR A 147 -11.98 4.72 -13.50
N ALA A 148 -11.77 4.63 -14.82
CA ALA A 148 -12.86 4.56 -15.81
C ALA A 148 -13.81 3.36 -15.59
N SER A 149 -13.28 2.24 -15.12
CA SER A 149 -14.04 1.02 -14.82
C SER A 149 -14.69 1.02 -13.43
N MET A 150 -14.44 2.04 -12.61
CA MET A 150 -14.83 2.05 -11.20
C MET A 150 -15.85 3.14 -10.89
N THR A 151 -17.12 2.75 -10.73
CA THR A 151 -18.19 3.68 -10.40
C THR A 151 -18.06 4.20 -8.95
N PRO A 152 -18.13 5.52 -8.71
CA PRO A 152 -18.16 6.08 -7.35
C PRO A 152 -19.55 5.91 -6.71
N TYR A 153 -19.57 5.61 -5.42
CA TYR A 153 -20.82 5.43 -4.65
C TYR A 153 -21.21 6.70 -3.88
N GLU A 154 -20.25 7.59 -3.65
CA GLU A 154 -20.36 8.81 -2.86
C GLU A 154 -21.46 9.77 -3.36
N PRO A 155 -21.67 9.96 -4.68
CA PRO A 155 -22.82 10.74 -5.17
C PRO A 155 -24.17 10.14 -4.77
N LEU A 156 -24.28 8.81 -4.80
CA LEU A 156 -25.50 8.09 -4.41
C LEU A 156 -25.72 8.13 -2.90
N GLU A 157 -24.64 8.00 -2.13
CA GLU A 157 -24.67 8.16 -0.68
C GLU A 157 -25.18 9.56 -0.31
N LEU A 158 -24.64 10.61 -0.95
CA LEU A 158 -25.09 11.97 -0.69
C LEU A 158 -26.56 12.19 -1.06
N PHE A 159 -27.03 11.56 -2.14
CA PHE A 159 -28.44 11.56 -2.51
C PHE A 159 -29.32 10.90 -1.44
N LEU A 160 -28.92 9.75 -0.90
CA LEU A 160 -29.64 9.07 0.19
C LEU A 160 -29.72 9.92 1.46
N ARG A 161 -28.59 10.54 1.85
CA ARG A 161 -28.54 11.47 2.99
C ARG A 161 -29.53 12.64 2.83
N LYS A 162 -29.72 13.14 1.60
CA LYS A 162 -30.64 14.26 1.31
C LYS A 162 -32.12 13.87 1.18
N THR A 163 -32.42 12.59 0.95
CA THR A 163 -33.79 12.11 0.69
C THR A 163 -34.39 11.36 1.87
N ILE A 164 -33.72 10.31 2.35
CA ILE A 164 -34.20 9.46 3.45
C ILE A 164 -33.45 9.69 4.77
N GLY A 165 -32.42 10.54 4.74
CA GLY A 165 -31.59 10.86 5.89
C GLY A 165 -30.48 9.83 6.15
N THR A 166 -29.62 10.18 7.10
CA THR A 166 -28.66 9.25 7.71
C THR A 166 -29.30 8.70 8.98
N GLY A 167 -29.40 7.38 9.11
CA GLY A 167 -29.86 6.75 10.35
C GLY A 167 -28.81 6.81 11.47
N GLU A 168 -29.15 6.23 12.62
CA GLU A 168 -28.26 6.13 13.80
C GLU A 168 -26.98 5.32 13.53
N VAL A 169 -26.98 4.48 12.48
CA VAL A 169 -25.82 3.70 12.02
C VAL A 169 -25.41 4.14 10.61
N PRO A 170 -24.52 5.15 10.47
CA PRO A 170 -24.12 5.70 9.17
C PRO A 170 -23.52 4.69 8.19
N ALA A 171 -22.96 3.59 8.70
CA ALA A 171 -22.44 2.49 7.90
C ALA A 171 -23.53 1.91 6.97
N LEU A 172 -24.80 1.87 7.39
CA LEU A 172 -25.90 1.39 6.54
C LEU A 172 -26.16 2.30 5.33
N THR A 173 -25.98 3.61 5.47
CA THR A 173 -26.05 4.59 4.36
C THR A 173 -24.97 4.30 3.33
N CYS A 174 -23.73 4.12 3.78
CA CYS A 174 -22.59 3.74 2.93
C CYS A 174 -22.86 2.39 2.23
N GLY A 175 -23.27 1.38 3.00
CA GLY A 175 -23.57 0.04 2.49
C GLY A 175 -24.70 0.03 1.46
N LEU A 176 -25.77 0.81 1.67
CA LEU A 176 -26.88 0.93 0.71
C LEU A 176 -26.41 1.59 -0.59
N ALA A 177 -25.62 2.66 -0.50
CA ALA A 177 -25.06 3.32 -1.68
C ALA A 177 -24.14 2.39 -2.48
N ILE A 178 -23.25 1.65 -1.81
CA ILE A 178 -22.34 0.70 -2.45
C ILE A 178 -23.10 -0.47 -3.08
N ALA A 179 -24.06 -1.08 -2.35
CA ALA A 179 -24.86 -2.20 -2.84
C ALA A 179 -25.66 -1.85 -4.12
N ASN A 180 -25.99 -0.56 -4.29
CA ASN A 180 -26.67 -0.02 -5.47
C ASN A 180 -25.73 0.66 -6.48
N THR A 181 -24.42 0.43 -6.38
CA THR A 181 -23.41 0.94 -7.32
C THR A 181 -22.71 -0.21 -8.05
N PRO A 182 -23.25 -0.69 -9.20
CA PRO A 182 -22.58 -1.69 -10.02
C PRO A 182 -21.18 -1.25 -10.47
N GLY A 183 -20.22 -2.18 -10.45
CA GLY A 183 -18.82 -1.90 -10.78
C GLY A 183 -18.06 -1.12 -9.69
N TRP A 184 -18.60 -1.01 -8.47
CA TRP A 184 -17.86 -0.45 -7.33
C TRP A 184 -16.52 -1.18 -7.15
N LYS A 185 -15.42 -0.42 -7.16
CA LYS A 185 -14.03 -0.92 -7.15
C LYS A 185 -13.80 -2.06 -8.15
N ARG A 186 -14.35 -1.95 -9.37
CA ARG A 186 -14.24 -2.90 -10.50
C ARG A 186 -14.92 -4.25 -10.28
N LEU A 187 -14.64 -4.94 -9.17
CA LEU A 187 -15.15 -6.28 -8.86
C LEU A 187 -16.58 -6.28 -8.29
N GLY A 188 -17.02 -5.15 -7.72
CA GLY A 188 -18.29 -5.04 -7.02
C GLY A 188 -18.25 -5.62 -5.60
N HIS A 189 -19.13 -5.09 -4.75
CA HIS A 189 -19.18 -5.43 -3.32
C HIS A 189 -19.44 -6.92 -3.05
N SER A 190 -20.33 -7.56 -3.80
CA SER A 190 -20.68 -8.97 -3.61
C SER A 190 -19.47 -9.89 -3.80
N SER A 191 -18.72 -9.72 -4.90
CA SER A 191 -17.51 -10.50 -5.17
C SER A 191 -16.46 -10.32 -4.07
N LEU A 192 -16.23 -9.07 -3.63
CA LEU A 192 -15.27 -8.77 -2.57
C LEU A 192 -15.70 -9.36 -1.21
N ALA A 193 -16.98 -9.25 -0.86
CA ALA A 193 -17.53 -9.83 0.37
C ALA A 193 -17.46 -11.36 0.39
N GLN A 194 -17.74 -12.01 -0.75
CA GLN A 194 -17.63 -13.46 -0.90
C GLN A 194 -16.18 -13.95 -0.74
N ARG A 195 -15.21 -13.22 -1.31
CA ARG A 195 -13.77 -13.50 -1.11
C ARG A 195 -13.37 -13.38 0.36
N LEU A 196 -13.81 -12.32 1.04
CA LEU A 196 -13.57 -12.13 2.47
C LEU A 196 -14.19 -13.24 3.32
N ALA A 197 -15.42 -13.66 3.01
CA ALA A 197 -16.07 -14.78 3.67
C ALA A 197 -15.33 -16.10 3.44
N ALA A 198 -14.93 -16.38 2.20
CA ALA A 198 -14.14 -17.57 1.87
C ALA A 198 -12.78 -17.57 2.61
N ALA A 199 -12.15 -16.40 2.74
CA ALA A 199 -10.93 -16.19 3.50
C ALA A 199 -11.12 -16.24 5.03
N GLY A 200 -12.36 -16.37 5.53
CA GLY A 200 -12.65 -16.35 6.96
C GLY A 200 -12.32 -15.01 7.63
N LEU A 201 -12.42 -13.91 6.87
CA LEU A 201 -12.15 -12.54 7.29
C LEU A 201 -13.46 -11.77 7.46
N LEU A 202 -14.24 -12.21 8.44
CA LEU A 202 -15.51 -11.59 8.80
C LEU A 202 -15.44 -11.12 10.26
N PRO A 203 -15.20 -9.82 10.52
CA PRO A 203 -15.26 -9.25 11.87
C PRO A 203 -16.67 -9.39 12.46
N ASP A 204 -16.81 -9.21 13.77
CA ASP A 204 -18.11 -9.16 14.43
C ASP A 204 -18.92 -7.97 13.90
N LEU A 205 -20.25 -8.06 13.86
CA LEU A 205 -21.07 -7.02 13.23
C LEU A 205 -20.90 -5.66 13.89
N ARG A 206 -20.72 -5.62 15.21
CA ARG A 206 -20.42 -4.39 15.95
C ARG A 206 -19.10 -3.77 15.53
N GLU A 207 -18.04 -4.58 15.39
CA GLU A 207 -16.76 -4.09 14.86
C GLU A 207 -16.95 -3.58 13.43
N LEU A 208 -17.66 -4.32 12.57
CA LEU A 208 -17.92 -3.96 11.17
C LEU A 208 -18.61 -2.59 11.02
N LEU A 209 -19.61 -2.31 11.85
CA LEU A 209 -20.41 -1.09 11.77
C LEU A 209 -19.73 0.14 12.42
N ASP A 210 -18.58 -0.05 13.07
CA ASP A 210 -17.76 1.05 13.60
C ASP A 210 -16.86 1.64 12.50
N MET A 211 -17.35 2.70 11.86
CA MET A 211 -16.62 3.39 10.80
C MET A 211 -15.31 4.05 11.28
N GLU A 212 -15.21 4.45 12.56
CA GLU A 212 -13.99 5.05 13.10
C GLU A 212 -12.89 4.00 13.21
N LEU A 213 -13.23 2.81 13.70
CA LEU A 213 -12.34 1.67 13.74
C LEU A 213 -11.77 1.40 12.34
N TRP A 214 -12.62 1.13 11.35
CA TRP A 214 -12.17 0.72 10.01
C TRP A 214 -11.45 1.79 9.21
N SER A 215 -11.73 3.07 9.46
CA SER A 215 -10.98 4.18 8.86
C SER A 215 -9.47 4.09 9.13
N THR A 216 -9.07 3.42 10.22
CA THR A 216 -7.67 3.20 10.60
C THR A 216 -7.06 1.93 9.98
N TYR A 217 -7.85 0.90 9.67
CA TYR A 217 -7.36 -0.39 9.18
C TYR A 217 -7.56 -0.59 7.69
N SER A 218 -8.80 -0.56 7.21
CA SER A 218 -9.15 -0.97 5.85
C SER A 218 -10.59 -0.60 5.50
N ASP A 219 -10.77 0.49 4.75
CA ASP A 219 -12.09 0.89 4.27
C ASP A 219 -12.64 -0.16 3.29
N VAL A 220 -11.80 -0.70 2.41
CA VAL A 220 -12.25 -1.67 1.40
C VAL A 220 -12.85 -2.94 2.02
N ILE A 221 -12.34 -3.41 3.16
CA ILE A 221 -12.91 -4.56 3.87
C ILE A 221 -14.26 -4.17 4.47
N ALA A 222 -14.31 -3.06 5.21
CA ALA A 222 -15.50 -2.60 5.90
C ALA A 222 -16.64 -2.25 4.93
N GLU A 223 -16.32 -1.51 3.88
CA GLU A 223 -17.23 -1.09 2.82
C GLU A 223 -17.83 -2.31 2.09
N SER A 224 -16.99 -3.31 1.74
CA SER A 224 -17.45 -4.53 1.07
C SER A 224 -18.45 -5.32 1.92
N LEU A 225 -18.10 -5.53 3.20
CA LEU A 225 -18.92 -6.33 4.11
C LEU A 225 -20.16 -5.59 4.59
N THR A 226 -20.07 -4.28 4.81
CA THR A 226 -21.23 -3.45 5.17
C THR A 226 -22.22 -3.39 4.02
N ALA A 227 -21.77 -3.24 2.78
CA ALA A 227 -22.64 -3.31 1.62
C ALA A 227 -23.32 -4.69 1.48
N SER A 228 -22.57 -5.77 1.74
CA SER A 228 -23.12 -7.13 1.78
C SER A 228 -24.18 -7.29 2.87
N PHE A 229 -23.94 -6.77 4.08
CA PHE A 229 -24.91 -6.81 5.17
C PHE A 229 -26.17 -6.02 4.84
N THR A 230 -26.03 -4.82 4.26
CA THR A 230 -27.17 -4.00 3.84
C THR A 230 -27.97 -4.69 2.72
N ALA A 231 -27.30 -5.32 1.75
CA ALA A 231 -27.95 -6.10 0.70
C ALA A 231 -28.74 -7.30 1.27
N PHE A 232 -28.16 -7.99 2.25
CA PHE A 232 -28.85 -9.07 2.99
C PHE A 232 -30.11 -8.58 3.69
N LEU A 233 -30.03 -7.48 4.45
CA LEU A 233 -31.20 -6.91 5.14
C LEU A 233 -32.30 -6.53 4.15
N ARG A 234 -31.91 -5.90 3.04
CA ARG A 234 -32.82 -5.51 1.96
C ARG A 234 -33.51 -6.71 1.31
N GLN A 235 -32.82 -7.83 1.14
CA GLN A 235 -33.39 -9.07 0.60
C GLN A 235 -34.29 -9.79 1.62
N LYS A 236 -33.93 -9.76 2.90
CA LYS A 236 -34.58 -10.54 3.96
C LYS A 236 -35.88 -9.90 4.46
N LEU A 237 -35.96 -8.57 4.42
CA LEU A 237 -37.02 -7.81 5.07
C LEU A 237 -38.00 -7.20 4.05
N PRO A 238 -39.30 -7.11 4.39
CA PRO A 238 -40.22 -6.27 3.64
C PRO A 238 -39.70 -4.82 3.58
N GLN A 239 -39.91 -4.16 2.44
CA GLN A 239 -39.39 -2.82 2.16
C GLN A 239 -39.65 -1.79 3.28
N GLY A 240 -40.88 -1.73 3.82
CA GLY A 240 -41.21 -0.79 4.89
C GLY A 240 -40.47 -1.06 6.21
N GLN A 241 -40.19 -2.35 6.49
CA GLN A 241 -39.40 -2.74 7.65
C GLN A 241 -37.92 -2.42 7.44
N PHE A 242 -37.38 -2.65 6.24
CA PHE A 242 -36.02 -2.27 5.89
C PHE A 242 -35.76 -0.78 6.09
N ILE A 243 -36.65 0.10 5.57
CA ILE A 243 -36.52 1.55 5.77
C ILE A 243 -36.57 1.92 7.25
N SER A 244 -37.46 1.31 8.03
CA SER A 244 -37.50 1.55 9.47
C SER A 244 -36.20 1.16 10.17
N ILE A 245 -35.59 0.02 9.81
CA ILE A 245 -34.30 -0.41 10.35
C ILE A 245 -33.19 0.55 9.93
N TYR A 246 -33.10 0.87 8.64
CA TYR A 246 -32.13 1.79 8.10
C TYR A 246 -32.12 3.14 8.85
N GLN A 247 -33.31 3.68 9.18
CA GLN A 247 -33.43 4.99 9.82
C GLN A 247 -33.21 4.96 11.34
N LYS A 248 -33.63 3.88 12.02
CA LYS A 248 -33.83 3.91 13.49
C LYS A 248 -33.08 2.84 14.27
N ALA A 249 -32.61 1.78 13.60
CA ALA A 249 -32.01 0.67 14.32
C ALA A 249 -30.70 1.07 14.99
N THR A 250 -30.47 0.58 16.20
CA THR A 250 -29.16 0.67 16.85
C THR A 250 -28.28 -0.51 16.44
N VAL A 251 -26.98 -0.43 16.75
CA VAL A 251 -26.04 -1.54 16.49
C VAL A 251 -26.49 -2.81 17.24
N GLU A 252 -26.95 -2.69 18.48
CA GLU A 252 -27.47 -3.80 19.29
C GLU A 252 -28.64 -4.51 18.63
N GLU A 253 -29.56 -3.75 18.04
CA GLU A 253 -30.70 -4.32 17.33
C GLU A 253 -30.27 -5.00 16.03
N LEU A 254 -29.18 -4.56 15.39
CA LEU A 254 -28.67 -5.16 14.17
C LEU A 254 -27.93 -6.49 14.42
N GLU A 255 -27.31 -6.66 15.60
CA GLU A 255 -26.58 -7.90 15.98
C GLU A 255 -27.45 -9.16 15.89
N GLN A 256 -28.77 -9.06 16.06
CA GLN A 256 -29.68 -10.20 15.91
C GLN A 256 -29.66 -10.82 14.50
N TYR A 257 -29.27 -10.05 13.48
CA TYR A 257 -29.23 -10.48 12.08
C TYR A 257 -27.90 -11.12 11.68
N GLU A 258 -26.87 -11.01 12.52
CA GLU A 258 -25.52 -11.44 12.19
C GLU A 258 -25.41 -12.94 11.83
N PRO A 259 -26.01 -13.89 12.59
CA PRO A 259 -25.91 -15.31 12.24
C PRO A 259 -26.52 -15.62 10.87
N ALA A 260 -27.68 -15.02 10.57
CA ALA A 260 -28.38 -15.22 9.30
C ALA A 260 -27.64 -14.57 8.12
N TRP A 261 -27.02 -13.40 8.33
CA TRP A 261 -26.18 -12.77 7.31
C TRP A 261 -24.94 -13.60 6.99
N ARG A 262 -24.26 -14.12 8.02
CA ARG A 262 -23.06 -14.97 7.84
C ARG A 262 -23.39 -16.25 7.08
N GLU A 263 -24.52 -16.88 7.38
CA GLU A 263 -25.00 -18.05 6.65
C GLU A 263 -25.35 -17.71 5.19
N TRP A 264 -26.07 -16.61 4.97
CA TRP A 264 -26.40 -16.12 3.64
C TRP A 264 -25.15 -15.85 2.79
N LEU A 265 -24.17 -15.11 3.33
CA LEU A 265 -22.94 -14.77 2.62
C LEU A 265 -22.09 -16.01 2.29
N LYS A 266 -22.08 -17.00 3.19
CA LYS A 266 -21.42 -18.28 2.94
C LYS A 266 -22.07 -19.04 1.77
N ASN A 267 -23.40 -19.05 1.70
CA ASN A 267 -24.13 -19.70 0.61
C ASN A 267 -23.90 -18.98 -0.72
N GLU A 268 -23.92 -17.65 -0.72
CA GLU A 268 -23.59 -16.82 -1.89
C GLU A 268 -22.17 -17.09 -2.41
N ALA A 269 -21.19 -17.21 -1.52
CA ALA A 269 -19.81 -17.52 -1.89
C ALA A 269 -19.63 -18.94 -2.47
N GLN A 270 -20.42 -19.91 -2.00
CA GLN A 270 -20.38 -21.28 -2.53
C GLN A 270 -21.05 -21.39 -3.92
N ALA A 271 -22.15 -20.67 -4.13
CA ALA A 271 -22.90 -20.71 -5.38
C ALA A 271 -22.12 -20.16 -6.57
N ASN A 272 -21.25 -19.15 -6.34
CA ASN A 272 -20.48 -18.51 -7.41
C ASN A 272 -19.23 -19.26 -7.85
N GLY A 273 -18.95 -20.44 -7.25
CA GLY A 273 -17.76 -21.24 -7.52
C GLY A 273 -16.52 -20.57 -6.94
N SER A 274 -15.61 -21.36 -6.34
CA SER A 274 -14.33 -20.81 -5.89
C SER A 274 -13.64 -20.15 -7.07
N ASN A 275 -13.16 -18.92 -6.90
CA ASN A 275 -12.12 -18.36 -7.80
C ASN A 275 -11.14 -19.48 -8.11
N SER A 276 -10.87 -19.70 -9.39
CA SER A 276 -10.00 -20.78 -9.80
C SER A 276 -8.68 -20.64 -9.04
N ASN A 277 -8.40 -21.56 -8.12
CA ASN A 277 -7.11 -21.70 -7.42
C ASN A 277 -6.02 -22.18 -8.39
N VAL A 278 -6.14 -21.83 -9.67
CA VAL A 278 -5.11 -22.10 -10.67
C VAL A 278 -3.95 -21.19 -10.28
N PRO A 279 -2.80 -21.76 -9.89
CA PRO A 279 -1.63 -20.95 -9.60
C PRO A 279 -1.33 -20.07 -10.82
N PRO A 280 -0.90 -18.82 -10.62
CA PRO A 280 -0.47 -18.00 -11.75
C PRO A 280 0.67 -18.71 -12.49
N SER A 281 0.78 -18.49 -13.80
CA SER A 281 1.99 -18.87 -14.54
C SER A 281 3.21 -18.26 -13.86
N PRO A 282 4.40 -18.89 -13.86
CA PRO A 282 5.58 -18.30 -13.26
C PRO A 282 5.81 -16.84 -13.71
N PRO A 283 6.30 -15.96 -12.82
CA PRO A 283 6.56 -14.57 -13.20
C PRO A 283 7.67 -14.52 -14.26
N PRO A 284 7.73 -13.45 -15.08
CA PRO A 284 8.88 -13.23 -15.93
C PRO A 284 10.16 -13.04 -15.09
N TYR A 285 11.32 -13.13 -15.73
CA TYR A 285 12.58 -12.79 -15.06
C TYR A 285 12.55 -11.30 -14.69
N LEU A 286 12.49 -11.00 -13.39
CA LEU A 286 12.28 -9.64 -12.89
C LEU A 286 13.59 -8.84 -12.94
N GLN A 287 13.56 -7.69 -13.57
CA GLN A 287 14.72 -6.81 -13.71
C GLN A 287 14.29 -5.39 -13.41
N GLY A 288 14.59 -4.93 -12.21
CA GLY A 288 14.17 -3.58 -11.87
C GLY A 288 14.54 -3.16 -10.46
N PHE A 289 13.65 -2.39 -9.86
CA PHE A 289 13.97 -1.62 -8.66
C PHE A 289 12.86 -1.70 -7.62
N ASN A 290 13.25 -1.58 -6.36
CA ASN A 290 12.35 -1.13 -5.31
C ASN A 290 12.17 0.38 -5.47
N PHE A 291 10.96 0.79 -5.86
CA PHE A 291 10.56 2.17 -6.00
C PHE A 291 10.09 2.70 -4.66
N ALA A 292 10.82 3.67 -4.11
CA ALA A 292 10.65 4.14 -2.75
C ALA A 292 9.99 5.53 -2.70
N HIS A 293 9.01 5.70 -1.80
CA HIS A 293 8.34 6.97 -1.56
C HIS A 293 9.25 7.94 -0.81
N GLU A 294 10.05 8.71 -1.54
CA GLU A 294 10.99 9.65 -0.93
C GLU A 294 10.45 11.09 -0.86
N GLY A 295 9.31 11.34 -1.50
CA GLY A 295 8.68 12.66 -1.57
C GLY A 295 7.42 12.74 -0.73
N TYR A 296 7.50 13.37 0.44
CA TYR A 296 6.35 13.53 1.34
C TYR A 296 5.54 14.81 1.08
N GLN A 297 5.57 15.32 -0.15
CA GLN A 297 4.63 16.31 -0.67
C GLN A 297 3.81 15.70 -1.80
N ILE A 298 2.63 16.27 -2.06
CA ILE A 298 1.67 15.73 -3.03
C ILE A 298 2.26 15.67 -4.46
N PHE A 299 3.16 16.59 -4.81
CA PHE A 299 3.71 16.72 -6.15
C PHE A 299 5.02 15.94 -6.38
N ASN A 300 5.62 15.33 -5.35
CA ASN A 300 6.90 14.62 -5.47
C ASN A 300 6.91 13.21 -4.85
N GLY A 301 5.79 12.77 -4.31
CA GLY A 301 5.57 11.40 -3.85
C GLY A 301 4.90 10.51 -4.88
N TYR A 302 4.56 9.29 -4.46
CA TYR A 302 3.71 8.38 -5.22
C TYR A 302 2.45 9.05 -5.80
N GLY A 303 2.06 8.61 -7.00
CA GLY A 303 0.90 9.10 -7.74
C GLY A 303 1.06 10.50 -8.34
N SER A 304 2.20 11.16 -8.13
CA SER A 304 2.50 12.45 -8.77
C SER A 304 3.02 12.28 -10.19
N ARG A 305 3.02 13.38 -10.95
CA ARG A 305 3.71 13.44 -12.25
C ARG A 305 5.22 13.23 -12.12
N LEU A 306 5.86 13.63 -11.01
CA LEU A 306 7.29 13.38 -10.79
C LEU A 306 7.58 11.90 -10.51
N ALA A 307 6.64 11.18 -9.89
CA ALA A 307 6.73 9.73 -9.74
C ALA A 307 6.63 9.01 -11.09
N LEU A 308 5.70 9.43 -11.96
CA LEU A 308 5.63 8.91 -13.33
C LEU A 308 6.96 9.15 -14.09
N GLN A 309 7.52 10.36 -14.03
CA GLN A 309 8.82 10.65 -14.65
C GLN A 309 9.94 9.77 -14.11
N SER A 310 9.96 9.52 -12.80
CA SER A 310 10.96 8.63 -12.21
C SER A 310 10.77 7.17 -12.67
N LEU A 311 9.54 6.70 -12.86
CA LEU A 311 9.26 5.37 -13.42
C LEU A 311 9.65 5.28 -14.90
N GLU A 312 9.42 6.34 -15.69
CA GLU A 312 9.90 6.46 -17.08
C GLU A 312 11.43 6.35 -17.12
N ASP A 313 12.14 7.00 -16.21
CA ASP A 313 13.60 6.91 -16.13
C ASP A 313 14.08 5.47 -15.83
N ALA A 314 13.41 4.78 -14.90
CA ALA A 314 13.72 3.38 -14.61
C ALA A 314 13.46 2.49 -15.83
N LYS A 315 12.37 2.76 -16.58
CA LYS A 315 12.07 2.05 -17.84
C LYS A 315 13.13 2.29 -18.89
N ASP A 316 13.60 3.53 -19.05
CA ASP A 316 14.59 3.95 -20.04
C ASP A 316 15.96 3.30 -19.83
N ILE A 317 16.29 2.91 -18.60
CA ILE A 317 17.54 2.16 -18.31
C ILE A 317 17.40 0.64 -18.54
N GLY A 318 16.23 0.16 -18.96
CA GLY A 318 15.97 -1.25 -19.27
C GLY A 318 15.16 -2.01 -18.22
N SER A 319 14.58 -1.33 -17.23
CA SER A 319 13.74 -2.01 -16.24
C SER A 319 12.49 -2.64 -16.88
N ASN A 320 12.16 -3.86 -16.46
CA ASN A 320 10.90 -4.55 -16.79
C ASN A 320 9.99 -4.73 -15.57
N ALA A 321 10.45 -4.38 -14.37
CA ALA A 321 9.73 -4.62 -13.12
C ALA A 321 9.91 -3.46 -12.13
N VAL A 322 8.96 -3.31 -11.21
CA VAL A 322 9.07 -2.39 -10.09
C VAL A 322 8.37 -2.95 -8.86
N ALA A 323 9.01 -2.85 -7.70
CA ALA A 323 8.35 -3.05 -6.42
C ALA A 323 7.92 -1.71 -5.82
N ILE A 324 6.61 -1.52 -5.61
CA ILE A 324 6.06 -0.34 -4.93
C ILE A 324 6.01 -0.63 -3.44
N VAL A 325 6.70 0.18 -2.64
CA VAL A 325 6.97 -0.13 -1.22
C VAL A 325 6.25 0.86 -0.29
N PRO A 326 4.97 0.63 0.06
CA PRO A 326 4.30 1.42 1.09
C PRO A 326 4.66 0.93 2.49
N TYR A 327 4.90 1.85 3.41
CA TYR A 327 5.19 1.59 4.82
C TYR A 327 3.98 1.82 5.72
N SER A 328 3.74 0.82 6.57
CA SER A 328 2.95 0.95 7.79
C SER A 328 3.87 0.94 9.01
N PHE A 329 3.30 1.07 10.20
CA PHE A 329 4.08 1.26 11.43
C PHE A 329 3.63 0.35 12.57
N LEU A 330 4.60 -0.25 13.26
CA LEU A 330 4.40 -0.92 14.55
C LEU A 330 5.31 -0.28 15.61
N ARG A 331 4.73 0.10 16.75
CA ARG A 331 5.46 0.83 17.80
C ARG A 331 6.47 -0.01 18.56
N ASN A 332 6.15 -1.28 18.79
CA ASN A 332 6.93 -2.17 19.64
C ASN A 332 6.84 -3.60 19.09
N ALA A 333 7.98 -4.23 18.88
CA ALA A 333 8.12 -5.59 18.38
C ALA A 333 7.52 -6.68 19.32
N LYS A 334 7.24 -6.35 20.58
CA LYS A 334 6.77 -7.28 21.62
C LYS A 334 5.28 -7.15 21.97
N VAL A 335 4.62 -6.10 21.46
CA VAL A 335 3.23 -5.79 21.83
C VAL A 335 2.36 -5.82 20.58
N PRO A 336 1.35 -6.70 20.52
CA PRO A 336 0.45 -6.75 19.38
C PRO A 336 -0.36 -5.45 19.32
N ALA A 337 -0.38 -4.81 18.16
CA ALA A 337 -1.13 -3.59 17.95
C ALA A 337 -1.70 -3.52 16.53
N PRO A 338 -2.79 -2.79 16.34
CA PRO A 338 -3.26 -2.35 15.03
C PRO A 338 -2.14 -1.81 14.14
N ILE A 339 -2.08 -2.27 12.90
CA ILE A 339 -1.12 -1.79 11.91
C ILE A 339 -1.87 -0.83 10.97
N PRO A 340 -1.65 0.49 11.08
CA PRO A 340 -2.42 1.48 10.33
C PRO A 340 -1.96 1.59 8.88
N VAL A 341 -2.88 1.95 8.00
CA VAL A 341 -2.59 2.36 6.62
C VAL A 341 -2.54 3.90 6.56
N ALA A 342 -1.58 4.46 5.83
CA ALA A 342 -1.45 5.91 5.69
C ALA A 342 -2.67 6.49 4.95
N ARG A 343 -3.22 7.62 5.42
CA ARG A 343 -4.43 8.24 4.82
C ARG A 343 -4.26 9.67 4.34
N PHE A 344 -3.16 10.33 4.71
CA PHE A 344 -2.97 11.75 4.42
C PHE A 344 -2.43 11.98 3.00
N ALA A 345 -2.88 13.04 2.35
CA ALA A 345 -2.39 13.42 1.02
C ALA A 345 -0.88 13.75 1.05
N GLY A 346 -0.13 13.14 0.12
CA GLY A 346 1.33 13.20 0.04
C GLY A 346 2.03 12.12 0.88
N GLY A 347 1.28 11.30 1.61
CA GLY A 347 1.77 10.06 2.21
C GLY A 347 1.58 8.85 1.29
N GLU A 348 1.95 7.69 1.81
CA GLU A 348 1.88 6.39 1.13
C GLU A 348 0.48 5.78 1.26
N ASN A 349 -0.57 6.58 0.96
CA ASN A 349 -1.96 6.13 1.03
C ASN A 349 -2.38 5.33 -0.20
N ASP A 350 -3.49 4.61 -0.08
CA ASP A 350 -4.00 3.69 -1.10
C ASP A 350 -4.05 4.33 -2.49
N GLU A 351 -4.56 5.55 -2.59
CA GLU A 351 -4.65 6.24 -3.88
C GLU A 351 -3.29 6.60 -4.47
N ALA A 352 -2.33 7.05 -3.66
CA ALA A 352 -1.00 7.37 -4.14
C ALA A 352 -0.25 6.10 -4.59
N VAL A 353 -0.32 5.04 -3.77
CA VAL A 353 0.33 3.75 -4.03
C VAL A 353 -0.25 3.13 -5.30
N MET A 354 -1.58 3.01 -5.39
CA MET A 354 -2.23 2.41 -6.57
C MET A 354 -2.09 3.28 -7.83
N ALA A 355 -2.01 4.61 -7.70
CA ALA A 355 -1.69 5.46 -8.84
C ALA A 355 -0.28 5.19 -9.37
N SER A 356 0.69 4.93 -8.51
CA SER A 356 2.06 4.57 -8.95
C SER A 356 2.10 3.16 -9.55
N CYS A 357 1.33 2.20 -9.01
CA CYS A 357 1.15 0.90 -9.65
C CYS A 357 0.59 1.06 -11.07
N HIS A 358 -0.46 1.86 -11.24
CA HIS A 358 -1.06 2.08 -12.56
C HIS A 358 -0.12 2.80 -13.54
N GLN A 359 0.67 3.78 -13.06
CA GLN A 359 1.72 4.43 -13.84
C GLN A 359 2.79 3.42 -14.30
N ALA A 360 3.17 2.46 -13.45
CA ALA A 360 4.12 1.41 -13.82
C ALA A 360 3.52 0.41 -14.83
N GLN A 361 2.27 -0.02 -14.61
CA GLN A 361 1.54 -0.90 -15.52
C GLN A 361 1.37 -0.27 -16.91
N SER A 362 1.10 1.04 -17.00
CA SER A 362 0.97 1.72 -18.30
C SER A 362 2.29 1.81 -19.08
N LEU A 363 3.43 1.67 -18.40
CA LEU A 363 4.77 1.53 -18.99
C LEU A 363 5.13 0.06 -19.32
N GLY A 364 4.20 -0.87 -19.09
CA GLY A 364 4.41 -2.31 -19.29
C GLY A 364 5.41 -2.92 -18.30
N LEU A 365 5.54 -2.35 -17.09
CA LEU A 365 6.35 -2.91 -16.02
C LEU A 365 5.55 -3.94 -15.23
N TYR A 366 6.19 -5.06 -14.87
CA TYR A 366 5.68 -5.96 -13.83
C TYR A 366 5.63 -5.21 -12.50
N THR A 367 4.50 -5.28 -11.81
CA THR A 367 4.26 -4.58 -10.54
C THR A 367 4.21 -5.53 -9.36
N LEU A 368 5.15 -5.37 -8.44
CA LEU A 368 5.14 -6.04 -7.14
C LEU A 368 4.70 -5.04 -6.05
N LEU A 369 3.53 -5.23 -5.46
CA LEU A 369 3.15 -4.49 -4.27
C LEU A 369 3.89 -5.08 -3.06
N LYS A 370 4.72 -4.29 -2.38
CA LYS A 370 5.55 -4.74 -1.25
C LYS A 370 5.32 -3.90 0.00
N PRO A 371 4.17 -4.07 0.69
CA PRO A 371 3.92 -3.38 1.95
C PRO A 371 4.93 -3.81 3.02
N GLN A 372 5.50 -2.85 3.74
CA GLN A 372 6.48 -3.10 4.79
C GLN A 372 6.04 -2.50 6.13
N ILE A 373 6.55 -3.08 7.22
CA ILE A 373 6.36 -2.54 8.56
C ILE A 373 7.63 -1.81 8.97
N TRP A 374 7.50 -0.54 9.30
CA TRP A 374 8.54 0.20 9.99
C TRP A 374 8.39 0.02 11.51
N LEU A 375 9.51 -0.15 12.22
CA LEU A 375 9.57 -0.08 13.67
C LEU A 375 10.51 1.04 14.11
N GLY A 376 10.14 1.72 15.20
CA GLY A 376 10.89 2.84 15.74
C GLY A 376 12.01 2.41 16.68
N HIS A 377 12.78 3.40 17.16
CA HIS A 377 13.72 3.25 18.27
C HIS A 377 14.82 2.18 18.09
N GLY A 378 15.25 1.94 16.86
CA GLY A 378 16.32 0.99 16.54
C GLY A 378 15.87 -0.47 16.47
N GLN A 379 14.56 -0.74 16.62
CA GLN A 379 13.97 -2.04 16.33
C GLN A 379 13.76 -2.19 14.82
N TRP A 380 13.74 -3.43 14.34
CA TRP A 380 13.47 -3.76 12.94
C TRP A 380 12.45 -4.92 12.86
N PRO A 381 11.85 -5.21 11.68
CA PRO A 381 10.80 -6.22 11.55
C PRO A 381 11.16 -7.60 12.08
N GLY A 382 12.43 -7.99 12.01
CA GLY A 382 12.90 -9.29 12.52
C GLY A 382 12.91 -9.40 14.04
N ASP A 383 12.75 -8.30 14.78
CA ASP A 383 12.63 -8.31 16.24
C ASP A 383 11.24 -8.72 16.74
N ILE A 384 10.24 -8.74 15.85
CA ILE A 384 8.85 -9.03 16.20
C ILE A 384 8.76 -10.45 16.78
N GLU A 385 8.43 -10.54 18.05
CA GLU A 385 8.29 -11.81 18.77
C GLU A 385 7.43 -11.55 20.00
N MET A 386 6.19 -12.02 19.97
CA MET A 386 5.20 -11.77 21.02
C MET A 386 5.48 -12.61 22.27
N GLU A 387 5.05 -12.12 23.43
CA GLU A 387 5.37 -12.73 24.73
C GLU A 387 4.47 -13.94 25.06
N THR A 388 3.24 -13.97 24.56
CA THR A 388 2.26 -15.02 24.87
C THR A 388 1.53 -15.52 23.62
N GLU A 389 0.91 -16.71 23.68
CA GLU A 389 0.06 -17.22 22.60
C GLU A 389 -1.15 -16.33 22.32
N SER A 390 -1.69 -15.66 23.35
CA SER A 390 -2.75 -14.68 23.18
C SER A 390 -2.26 -13.48 22.38
N ASP A 391 -1.04 -13.01 22.66
CA ASP A 391 -0.44 -11.90 21.94
C ASP A 391 -0.09 -12.27 20.50
N TRP A 392 0.39 -13.50 20.26
CA TRP A 392 0.59 -14.04 18.92
C TRP A 392 -0.72 -14.09 18.12
N SER A 393 -1.78 -14.63 18.72
CA SER A 393 -3.10 -14.69 18.09
C SER A 393 -3.61 -13.29 17.73
N GLN A 394 -3.42 -12.32 18.64
CA GLN A 394 -3.81 -10.94 18.43
C GLN A 394 -2.96 -10.24 17.36
N PHE A 395 -1.64 -10.49 17.34
CA PHE A 395 -0.73 -9.99 16.30
C PHE A 395 -1.14 -10.51 14.93
N PHE A 396 -1.33 -11.83 14.77
CA PHE A 396 -1.75 -12.40 13.49
C PHE A 396 -3.15 -11.95 13.09
N LYS A 397 -4.08 -11.67 14.01
CA LYS A 397 -5.36 -10.99 13.68
C LYS A 397 -5.08 -9.64 13.01
N TYR A 398 -4.29 -8.76 13.64
CA TYR A 398 -3.99 -7.43 13.09
C TYR A 398 -3.22 -7.50 11.78
N TYR A 399 -2.19 -8.34 11.72
CA TYR A 399 -1.35 -8.52 10.54
C TYR A 399 -2.16 -9.07 9.37
N THR A 400 -3.03 -10.05 9.60
CA THR A 400 -3.89 -10.63 8.54
C THR A 400 -4.83 -9.57 7.95
N TYR A 401 -5.50 -8.75 8.76
CA TYR A 401 -6.36 -7.68 8.23
C TYR A 401 -5.57 -6.62 7.47
N TRP A 402 -4.38 -6.27 7.95
CA TRP A 402 -3.48 -5.32 7.29
C TRP A 402 -3.00 -5.83 5.92
N ILE A 403 -2.50 -7.06 5.81
CA ILE A 403 -2.03 -7.57 4.52
C ILE A 403 -3.20 -7.97 3.60
N ALA A 404 -4.35 -8.36 4.14
CA ALA A 404 -5.58 -8.58 3.37
C ALA A 404 -6.11 -7.30 2.70
N HIS A 405 -5.93 -6.14 3.33
CA HIS A 405 -6.23 -4.85 2.70
C HIS A 405 -5.44 -4.67 1.40
N TYR A 406 -4.12 -4.89 1.44
CA TYR A 406 -3.28 -4.80 0.24
C TYR A 406 -3.55 -5.91 -0.77
N ALA A 407 -3.91 -7.12 -0.35
CA ALA A 407 -4.32 -8.19 -1.25
C ALA A 407 -5.59 -7.84 -2.03
N LEU A 408 -6.58 -7.21 -1.37
CA LEU A 408 -7.77 -6.71 -2.05
C LEU A 408 -7.44 -5.57 -3.00
N LEU A 409 -6.57 -4.62 -2.62
CA LEU A 409 -6.13 -3.56 -3.53
C LEU A 409 -5.40 -4.13 -4.74
N ALA A 410 -4.49 -5.09 -4.54
CA ALA A 410 -3.78 -5.78 -5.60
C ALA A 410 -4.73 -6.49 -6.57
N GLU A 411 -5.76 -7.18 -6.05
CA GLU A 411 -6.79 -7.80 -6.89
C GLU A 411 -7.61 -6.73 -7.63
N ILE A 412 -8.07 -5.67 -6.95
CA ILE A 412 -8.90 -4.61 -7.54
C ILE A 412 -8.15 -3.89 -8.67
N HIS A 413 -6.85 -3.66 -8.50
CA HIS A 413 -6.00 -2.91 -9.44
C HIS A 413 -5.16 -3.81 -10.35
N GLU A 414 -5.38 -5.12 -10.33
CA GLU A 414 -4.72 -6.08 -11.23
C GLU A 414 -3.18 -6.00 -11.15
N VAL A 415 -2.67 -5.83 -9.94
CA VAL A 415 -1.22 -5.85 -9.66
C VAL A 415 -0.68 -7.26 -9.89
N ASP A 416 0.51 -7.39 -10.48
CA ASP A 416 1.05 -8.68 -10.90
C ASP A 416 1.46 -9.58 -9.72
N GLY A 417 1.95 -8.97 -8.63
CA GLY A 417 2.31 -9.71 -7.41
C GLY A 417 2.19 -8.91 -6.11
N LEU A 418 2.14 -9.64 -5.00
CA LEU A 418 2.11 -9.15 -3.64
C LEU A 418 3.22 -9.83 -2.81
N CYS A 419 4.08 -9.02 -2.20
CA CYS A 419 5.03 -9.47 -1.19
C CYS A 419 4.35 -9.42 0.18
N VAL A 420 4.09 -10.59 0.75
CA VAL A 420 3.23 -10.77 1.94
C VAL A 420 3.90 -10.26 3.22
N GLY A 421 5.23 -10.21 3.26
CA GLY A 421 6.00 -9.66 4.37
C GLY A 421 7.46 -9.45 3.99
N THR A 422 8.21 -8.76 4.84
CA THR A 422 9.63 -8.44 4.62
C THR A 422 10.41 -8.56 5.93
N GLU A 423 11.44 -9.42 5.94
CA GLU A 423 12.47 -9.51 6.99
C GLU A 423 11.95 -9.73 8.42
N MET A 424 10.95 -10.59 8.60
CA MET A 424 10.27 -10.83 9.88
C MET A 424 10.83 -12.08 10.59
N SER A 425 12.16 -12.18 10.66
CA SER A 425 12.92 -13.40 10.97
C SER A 425 12.43 -14.19 12.18
N LYS A 426 12.17 -13.55 13.32
CA LYS A 426 11.66 -14.29 14.49
C LYS A 426 10.26 -14.83 14.27
N THR A 427 9.36 -14.05 13.65
CA THR A 427 7.98 -14.49 13.40
C THR A 427 7.93 -15.66 12.43
N THR A 428 8.72 -15.64 11.36
CA THR A 428 8.71 -16.68 10.32
C THR A 428 9.29 -17.99 10.85
N LEU A 429 10.37 -17.92 11.63
CA LEU A 429 10.99 -19.11 12.20
C LEU A 429 10.19 -19.72 13.37
N GLN A 430 9.54 -18.90 14.19
CA GLN A 430 8.79 -19.38 15.37
C GLN A 430 7.35 -19.80 15.05
N ARG A 431 6.71 -19.18 14.04
CA ARG A 431 5.26 -19.31 13.78
C ARG A 431 4.93 -19.78 12.34
N PRO A 432 5.58 -20.83 11.81
CA PRO A 432 5.38 -21.25 10.42
C PRO A 432 3.92 -21.62 10.11
N ASP A 433 3.19 -22.23 11.06
CA ASP A 433 1.80 -22.63 10.86
C ASP A 433 0.84 -21.43 10.76
N ASP A 434 1.07 -20.38 11.55
CA ASP A 434 0.30 -19.13 11.47
C ASP A 434 0.53 -18.44 10.11
N TRP A 435 1.77 -18.46 9.60
CA TRP A 435 2.10 -17.94 8.27
C TRP A 435 1.42 -18.73 7.16
N ARG A 436 1.48 -20.06 7.19
CA ARG A 436 0.76 -20.92 6.21
C ARG A 436 -0.73 -20.64 6.23
N TYR A 437 -1.30 -20.54 7.43
CA TYR A 437 -2.72 -20.22 7.58
C TYR A 437 -3.06 -18.86 6.98
N LEU A 438 -2.26 -17.82 7.25
CA LEU A 438 -2.41 -16.51 6.64
C LEU A 438 -2.33 -16.56 5.10
N ILE A 439 -1.32 -17.23 4.54
CA ILE A 439 -1.11 -17.30 3.08
C ILE A 439 -2.30 -18.01 2.41
N SER A 440 -2.82 -19.08 3.01
CA SER A 440 -4.01 -19.79 2.52
C SER A 440 -5.25 -18.89 2.44
N ARG A 441 -5.35 -17.88 3.33
CA ARG A 441 -6.42 -16.88 3.30
C ARG A 441 -6.19 -15.86 2.19
N LEU A 442 -4.95 -15.39 2.03
CA LEU A 442 -4.61 -14.42 0.98
C LEU A 442 -4.84 -14.95 -0.43
N ARG A 443 -4.58 -16.23 -0.68
CA ARG A 443 -4.89 -16.88 -1.98
C ARG A 443 -6.37 -16.83 -2.37
N LYS A 444 -7.27 -16.65 -1.41
CA LYS A 444 -8.71 -16.49 -1.68
C LYS A 444 -9.09 -15.05 -2.01
N LEU A 445 -8.23 -14.09 -1.65
CA LEU A 445 -8.45 -12.67 -1.92
C LEU A 445 -7.80 -12.24 -3.23
N PHE A 446 -6.57 -12.70 -3.49
CA PHE A 446 -5.72 -12.26 -4.59
C PHE A 446 -5.27 -13.43 -5.46
N SER A 447 -5.39 -13.25 -6.76
CA SER A 447 -5.12 -14.26 -7.79
C SER A 447 -3.72 -14.17 -8.41
N GLY A 448 -3.01 -13.05 -8.24
CA GLY A 448 -1.65 -12.88 -8.75
C GLY A 448 -0.58 -13.56 -7.89
N HIS A 449 0.68 -13.21 -8.15
CA HIS A 449 1.81 -13.87 -7.52
C HIS A 449 1.97 -13.49 -6.04
N LEU A 450 2.11 -14.47 -5.15
CA LEU A 450 2.51 -14.24 -3.76
C LEU A 450 3.99 -14.57 -3.58
N THR A 451 4.69 -13.69 -2.86
CA THR A 451 6.06 -13.94 -2.39
C THR A 451 6.25 -13.44 -0.95
N TYR A 452 7.43 -13.70 -0.40
CA TYR A 452 7.91 -13.17 0.86
C TYR A 452 9.36 -12.74 0.71
N ALA A 453 9.71 -11.55 1.18
CA ALA A 453 11.06 -11.02 1.11
C ALA A 453 11.82 -11.34 2.40
N SER A 454 12.49 -12.50 2.44
CA SER A 454 13.24 -12.93 3.62
C SER A 454 14.49 -12.10 3.82
N ASN A 455 14.87 -11.85 5.08
CA ASN A 455 16.23 -11.45 5.38
C ASN A 455 17.21 -12.56 4.95
N TRP A 456 18.43 -12.19 4.61
CA TRP A 456 19.51 -13.14 4.30
C TRP A 456 19.92 -13.98 5.52
N GLY A 457 20.70 -15.04 5.29
CA GLY A 457 21.24 -15.89 6.33
C GLY A 457 20.19 -16.82 6.95
N GLU A 458 20.12 -16.85 8.29
CA GLU A 458 19.34 -17.84 9.03
C GLU A 458 17.87 -17.90 8.63
N GLU A 459 17.20 -16.75 8.48
CA GLU A 459 15.80 -16.70 8.10
C GLU A 459 15.59 -17.39 6.74
N PHE A 460 16.31 -16.95 5.72
CA PHE A 460 16.16 -17.46 4.35
C PHE A 460 16.45 -18.96 4.24
N GLU A 461 17.52 -19.40 4.89
CA GLU A 461 18.02 -20.78 4.80
C GLU A 461 17.16 -21.77 5.61
N GLN A 462 16.54 -21.32 6.71
CA GLN A 462 15.74 -22.17 7.59
C GLN A 462 14.22 -22.05 7.38
N LEU A 463 13.71 -21.03 6.68
CA LEU A 463 12.28 -20.88 6.43
C LEU A 463 11.69 -22.14 5.78
N THR A 464 10.61 -22.65 6.37
CA THR A 464 10.08 -23.99 6.06
C THR A 464 8.90 -23.97 5.10
N PHE A 465 8.38 -22.80 4.75
CA PHE A 465 7.12 -22.61 4.02
C PHE A 465 7.23 -21.89 2.67
N TRP A 466 8.37 -21.98 2.01
CA TRP A 466 8.55 -21.47 0.64
C TRP A 466 7.62 -22.14 -0.39
N ASP A 467 7.07 -23.31 -0.07
CA ASP A 467 6.09 -24.03 -0.91
C ASP A 467 4.77 -23.27 -1.11
N GLU A 468 4.40 -22.35 -0.21
CA GLU A 468 3.16 -21.54 -0.29
C GLU A 468 3.24 -20.36 -1.28
N PHE A 469 4.46 -19.96 -1.65
CA PHE A 469 4.73 -18.78 -2.49
C PHE A 469 5.03 -19.17 -3.95
N ASP A 470 4.75 -18.30 -4.91
CA ASP A 470 4.99 -18.60 -6.33
C ASP A 470 6.47 -18.51 -6.71
N PHE A 471 7.21 -17.66 -5.99
CA PHE A 471 8.67 -17.57 -6.08
C PHE A 471 9.25 -17.20 -4.70
N ILE A 472 10.51 -17.57 -4.51
CA ILE A 472 11.23 -17.31 -3.27
C ILE A 472 11.78 -15.88 -3.32
N GLY A 473 11.60 -15.09 -2.27
CA GLY A 473 12.15 -13.74 -2.16
C GLY A 473 13.31 -13.67 -1.19
N LEU A 474 14.44 -13.10 -1.64
CA LEU A 474 15.63 -12.88 -0.83
C LEU A 474 16.03 -11.40 -0.84
N ASN A 475 16.11 -10.79 0.34
CA ASN A 475 16.81 -9.53 0.54
C ASN A 475 18.32 -9.82 0.71
N CYS A 476 19.06 -9.76 -0.39
CA CYS A 476 20.43 -10.26 -0.52
C CYS A 476 21.47 -9.21 -0.10
N TYR A 477 21.74 -9.10 1.20
CA TYR A 477 22.75 -8.19 1.76
C TYR A 477 23.89 -8.91 2.49
N TYR A 478 24.24 -10.13 2.03
CA TYR A 478 25.37 -10.89 2.54
C TYR A 478 26.69 -10.08 2.44
N PRO A 479 27.48 -9.97 3.52
CA PRO A 479 28.84 -9.43 3.45
C PRO A 479 29.70 -10.19 2.45
N LEU A 480 30.42 -9.48 1.59
CA LEU A 480 31.24 -10.09 0.53
C LEU A 480 32.70 -10.27 0.95
N SER A 481 33.20 -9.42 1.85
CA SER A 481 34.56 -9.52 2.40
C SER A 481 34.65 -8.74 3.71
N GLN A 482 35.57 -9.17 4.59
CA GLN A 482 35.96 -8.43 5.80
C GLN A 482 37.21 -7.57 5.60
N SER A 483 37.88 -7.69 4.44
CA SER A 483 39.05 -6.89 4.11
C SER A 483 38.66 -5.44 3.88
N GLU A 484 39.51 -4.52 4.32
CA GLU A 484 39.32 -3.10 4.04
C GLU A 484 39.58 -2.74 2.57
N ASN A 485 40.39 -3.55 1.87
CA ASN A 485 40.78 -3.37 0.47
C ASN A 485 40.82 -4.74 -0.23
N PRO A 486 39.66 -5.39 -0.43
CA PRO A 486 39.60 -6.69 -1.07
C PRO A 486 39.97 -6.59 -2.54
N THR A 487 40.54 -7.67 -3.08
CA THR A 487 40.69 -7.82 -4.53
C THR A 487 39.34 -8.13 -5.18
N ASP A 488 39.19 -7.90 -6.50
CA ASP A 488 37.98 -8.29 -7.24
C ASP A 488 37.70 -9.80 -7.11
N THR A 489 38.76 -10.63 -7.12
CA THR A 489 38.66 -12.08 -6.91
C THR A 489 38.08 -12.43 -5.54
N GLU A 490 38.47 -11.70 -4.49
CA GLU A 490 37.96 -11.92 -3.14
C GLU A 490 36.47 -11.54 -3.05
N LEU A 491 36.07 -10.41 -3.61
CA LEU A 491 34.67 -9.99 -3.67
C LEU A 491 33.82 -11.01 -4.46
N LYS A 492 34.29 -11.45 -5.63
CA LYS A 492 33.64 -12.50 -6.42
C LYS A 492 33.48 -13.80 -5.65
N SER A 493 34.49 -14.18 -4.85
CA SER A 493 34.38 -15.36 -3.98
C SER A 493 33.28 -15.20 -2.92
N GLY A 494 33.15 -14.01 -2.32
CA GLY A 494 32.06 -13.70 -1.39
C GLY A 494 30.68 -13.74 -2.05
N ILE A 495 30.57 -13.21 -3.27
CA ILE A 495 29.34 -13.24 -4.08
C ILE A 495 28.93 -14.69 -4.38
N ARG A 496 29.85 -15.52 -4.89
CA ARG A 496 29.58 -16.94 -5.15
C ARG A 496 29.16 -17.71 -3.90
N ALA A 497 29.74 -17.38 -2.74
CA ALA A 497 29.33 -18.00 -1.48
C ALA A 497 27.87 -17.64 -1.13
N ALA A 498 27.48 -16.38 -1.27
CA ALA A 498 26.10 -15.95 -1.09
C ALA A 498 25.14 -16.63 -2.09
N PHE A 499 25.53 -16.71 -3.36
CA PHE A 499 24.72 -17.36 -4.41
C PHE A 499 24.59 -18.87 -4.21
N SER A 500 25.63 -19.54 -3.68
CA SER A 500 25.53 -20.96 -3.33
C SER A 500 24.42 -21.22 -2.30
N ASN A 501 24.18 -20.32 -1.35
CA ASN A 501 23.08 -20.45 -0.39
C ASN A 501 21.73 -20.26 -1.09
N ALA A 502 21.60 -19.26 -1.97
CA ALA A 502 20.40 -19.04 -2.78
C ALA A 502 20.07 -20.25 -3.67
N ALA A 503 21.07 -20.79 -4.38
CA ALA A 503 20.94 -21.97 -5.23
C ALA A 503 20.49 -23.22 -4.44
N ALA A 504 21.02 -23.40 -3.22
CA ALA A 504 20.65 -24.52 -2.36
C ALA A 504 19.17 -24.45 -1.94
N VAL A 505 18.67 -23.28 -1.56
CA VAL A 505 17.26 -23.07 -1.20
C VAL A 505 16.36 -23.21 -2.43
N ALA A 506 16.74 -22.61 -3.57
CA ALA A 506 16.03 -22.75 -4.83
C ALA A 506 15.83 -24.23 -5.22
N LYS A 507 16.92 -25.02 -5.14
CA LYS A 507 16.90 -26.46 -5.41
C LYS A 507 16.06 -27.24 -4.41
N ARG A 508 16.12 -26.90 -3.12
CA ARG A 508 15.36 -27.57 -2.06
C ARG A 508 13.85 -27.48 -2.28
N PHE A 509 13.36 -26.31 -2.69
CA PHE A 509 11.93 -26.06 -2.89
C PHE A 509 11.49 -26.18 -4.36
N ASN A 510 12.43 -26.33 -5.28
CA ASN A 510 12.20 -26.35 -6.73
C ASN A 510 11.44 -25.10 -7.21
N LYS A 511 11.93 -23.92 -6.80
CA LYS A 511 11.36 -22.61 -7.17
C LYS A 511 12.49 -21.61 -7.47
N PRO A 512 12.28 -20.69 -8.42
CA PRO A 512 13.23 -19.61 -8.66
C PRO A 512 13.31 -18.67 -7.45
N VAL A 513 14.49 -18.10 -7.24
CA VAL A 513 14.71 -17.07 -6.21
C VAL A 513 14.84 -15.72 -6.90
N VAL A 514 13.95 -14.80 -6.56
CA VAL A 514 14.07 -13.39 -6.90
C VAL A 514 14.82 -12.70 -5.77
N LEU A 515 15.86 -11.94 -6.11
CA LEU A 515 16.49 -11.03 -5.15
C LEU A 515 15.57 -9.82 -4.96
N THR A 516 14.58 -9.98 -4.08
CA THR A 516 13.51 -9.00 -3.84
C THR A 516 14.00 -7.68 -3.29
N GLU A 517 15.19 -7.68 -2.70
CA GLU A 517 16.05 -6.52 -2.52
C GLU A 517 17.51 -6.94 -2.68
N THR A 518 18.32 -6.09 -3.30
CA THR A 518 19.78 -6.16 -3.26
C THR A 518 20.34 -4.76 -3.50
N GLY A 519 21.46 -4.44 -2.90
CA GLY A 519 22.09 -3.14 -3.12
C GLY A 519 23.34 -2.94 -2.30
N PHE A 520 24.08 -1.91 -2.69
CA PHE A 520 25.29 -1.46 -2.03
C PHE A 520 25.15 0.04 -1.76
N PRO A 521 25.45 0.53 -0.55
CA PRO A 521 25.47 1.96 -0.32
C PRO A 521 26.65 2.59 -1.07
N THR A 522 26.59 3.89 -1.37
CA THR A 522 27.72 4.70 -1.85
C THR A 522 28.75 4.94 -0.75
N ALA A 523 29.08 3.91 0.04
CA ALA A 523 30.08 3.92 1.09
C ALA A 523 31.46 3.59 0.51
N SER A 524 32.54 3.95 1.22
CA SER A 524 33.90 3.55 0.84
C SER A 524 34.21 2.05 0.95
N LYS A 525 33.41 1.30 1.72
CA LYS A 525 33.59 -0.15 1.97
C LYS A 525 32.25 -0.90 1.99
N PRO A 526 31.44 -0.83 0.90
CA PRO A 526 30.06 -1.31 0.94
C PRO A 526 29.94 -2.83 1.05
N TRP A 527 31.00 -3.60 0.76
CA TRP A 527 31.03 -5.05 0.87
C TRP A 527 31.06 -5.60 2.30
N ILE A 528 31.46 -4.80 3.30
CA ILE A 528 31.59 -5.26 4.70
C ILE A 528 30.21 -5.35 5.35
N GLU A 529 29.40 -4.30 5.19
CA GLU A 529 28.04 -4.23 5.73
C GLU A 529 27.08 -3.72 4.64
N PRO A 530 26.72 -4.54 3.63
CA PRO A 530 25.92 -4.08 2.49
C PRO A 530 24.53 -3.53 2.88
N HIS A 531 23.96 -4.01 3.99
CA HIS A 531 22.68 -3.55 4.52
C HIS A 531 22.77 -2.24 5.32
N ARG A 532 23.98 -1.79 5.68
CA ARG A 532 24.15 -0.70 6.65
C ARG A 532 23.74 0.64 6.07
N ASP A 533 22.96 1.36 6.86
CA ASP A 533 22.60 2.74 6.55
C ASP A 533 23.82 3.66 6.48
N GLY A 534 23.94 4.43 5.40
CA GLY A 534 25.14 5.22 5.09
C GLY A 534 25.38 6.49 5.94
N ARG A 535 24.62 6.71 7.04
CA ARG A 535 24.84 7.86 7.94
C ARG A 535 26.24 7.82 8.56
N GLY A 536 26.98 8.92 8.40
CA GLY A 536 28.33 9.06 8.98
C GLY A 536 29.40 8.22 8.27
N ILE A 537 29.09 7.67 7.09
CA ILE A 537 30.03 6.92 6.25
C ILE A 537 30.51 7.82 5.11
N GLN A 538 31.81 7.74 4.80
CA GLN A 538 32.41 8.45 3.67
C GLN A 538 31.77 7.99 2.35
N VAL A 539 31.38 8.97 1.53
CA VAL A 539 30.79 8.71 0.22
C VAL A 539 31.87 8.26 -0.77
N ASP A 540 31.64 7.15 -1.45
CA ASP A 540 32.43 6.67 -2.58
C ASP A 540 31.51 6.00 -3.61
N TYR A 541 31.30 6.68 -4.73
CA TYR A 541 30.40 6.20 -5.79
C TYR A 541 31.02 5.09 -6.64
N GLU A 542 32.35 5.04 -6.74
CA GLU A 542 33.07 4.06 -7.55
C GLU A 542 33.06 2.68 -6.87
N GLN A 543 33.10 2.64 -5.53
CA GLN A 543 32.99 1.36 -4.81
C GLN A 543 31.59 0.75 -4.91
N GLN A 544 30.54 1.58 -4.97
CA GLN A 544 29.18 1.10 -5.26
C GLN A 544 29.14 0.47 -6.67
N ALA A 545 29.64 1.18 -7.68
CA ALA A 545 29.68 0.69 -9.06
C ALA A 545 30.50 -0.58 -9.20
N ARG A 546 31.66 -0.67 -8.54
CA ARG A 546 32.52 -1.86 -8.49
C ARG A 546 31.77 -3.06 -7.91
N CYS A 547 31.06 -2.89 -6.79
CA CYS A 547 30.27 -3.98 -6.21
C CYS A 547 29.16 -4.45 -7.15
N PHE A 548 28.40 -3.54 -7.74
CA PHE A 548 27.35 -3.92 -8.71
C PHE A 548 27.93 -4.64 -9.92
N ARG A 549 29.04 -4.15 -10.49
CA ARG A 549 29.67 -4.80 -11.65
C ARG A 549 30.03 -6.25 -11.33
N LEU A 550 30.76 -6.48 -10.24
CA LEU A 550 31.16 -7.83 -9.84
C LEU A 550 29.96 -8.71 -9.49
N PHE A 551 28.94 -8.15 -8.82
CA PHE A 551 27.73 -8.88 -8.44
C PHE A 551 26.93 -9.34 -9.66
N LEU A 552 26.73 -8.44 -10.64
CA LEU A 552 25.96 -8.72 -11.86
C LEU A 552 26.71 -9.65 -12.82
N GLU A 553 28.04 -9.54 -12.91
CA GLU A 553 28.89 -10.48 -13.65
C GLU A 553 28.72 -11.92 -13.13
N GLU A 554 28.72 -12.12 -11.81
CA GLU A 554 28.57 -13.48 -11.23
C GLU A 554 27.12 -13.98 -11.28
N LEU A 555 26.13 -13.09 -11.41
CA LEU A 555 24.72 -13.46 -11.46
C LEU A 555 24.29 -13.94 -12.85
N GLU A 556 25.02 -13.55 -13.90
CA GLU A 556 24.62 -13.75 -15.29
C GLU A 556 24.39 -15.23 -15.66
N ASP A 557 25.16 -16.13 -15.03
CA ASP A 557 25.19 -17.58 -15.26
C ASP A 557 24.30 -18.40 -14.29
N GLU A 558 23.54 -17.74 -13.42
CA GLU A 558 22.83 -18.42 -12.33
C GLU A 558 21.37 -18.80 -12.69
N GLU A 559 21.15 -20.05 -13.11
CA GLU A 559 19.83 -20.57 -13.52
C GLU A 559 18.76 -20.55 -12.41
N TRP A 560 19.17 -20.53 -11.14
CA TRP A 560 18.23 -20.46 -10.01
C TRP A 560 17.59 -19.07 -9.87
N CYS A 561 18.20 -18.04 -10.44
CA CYS A 561 17.76 -16.66 -10.28
C CYS A 561 16.51 -16.39 -11.12
N GLY A 562 15.45 -15.90 -10.46
CA GLY A 562 14.21 -15.43 -11.10
C GLY A 562 14.19 -13.93 -11.34
N GLY A 563 15.26 -13.21 -11.01
CA GLY A 563 15.35 -11.76 -11.17
C GLY A 563 15.93 -11.02 -9.97
N ILE A 564 16.08 -9.70 -10.12
CA ILE A 564 16.56 -8.77 -9.11
C ILE A 564 15.71 -7.50 -9.06
N LEU A 565 15.48 -7.02 -7.83
CA LEU A 565 14.87 -5.73 -7.55
C LEU A 565 15.85 -4.91 -6.71
N ILE A 566 16.57 -4.01 -7.37
CA ILE A 566 17.65 -3.23 -6.75
C ILE A 566 17.06 -2.21 -5.77
N TRP A 567 17.63 -2.14 -4.57
CA TRP A 567 17.39 -1.08 -3.61
C TRP A 567 18.41 0.05 -3.87
N LYS A 568 18.01 1.22 -4.38
CA LYS A 568 16.62 1.61 -4.70
C LYS A 568 16.52 2.71 -5.75
N TRP A 569 15.28 2.91 -6.23
CA TRP A 569 14.89 4.00 -7.14
C TRP A 569 13.89 4.95 -6.46
N PRO A 570 14.11 6.27 -6.44
CA PRO A 570 13.28 7.19 -5.65
C PRO A 570 12.02 7.64 -6.42
N SER A 571 10.96 8.03 -5.69
CA SER A 571 9.70 8.55 -6.29
C SER A 571 9.81 9.88 -7.03
N TYR A 572 10.98 10.51 -7.01
CA TYR A 572 11.30 11.70 -7.79
C TYR A 572 12.81 11.83 -7.88
N ARG A 573 13.30 12.48 -8.93
CA ARG A 573 14.71 12.84 -9.05
C ARG A 573 15.10 13.79 -7.91
N ARG A 574 15.89 13.29 -6.97
CA ARG A 574 16.52 14.11 -5.94
C ARG A 574 18.03 14.09 -6.12
N ASN A 575 18.62 15.28 -6.19
CA ASN A 575 20.07 15.43 -6.23
C ASN A 575 20.63 15.26 -4.81
N TYR A 576 21.02 14.04 -4.44
CA TYR A 576 21.73 13.74 -3.20
C TYR A 576 23.24 13.93 -3.38
N HIS A 577 23.70 15.14 -3.73
CA HIS A 577 25.15 15.36 -3.89
C HIS A 577 25.89 15.35 -2.54
N GLY A 578 26.48 14.20 -2.19
CA GLY A 578 27.62 14.09 -1.28
C GLY A 578 27.37 14.30 0.23
N GLU A 579 26.14 14.55 0.67
CA GLU A 579 25.86 14.83 2.09
C GLU A 579 25.94 13.58 2.99
N ARG A 580 25.72 12.38 2.42
CA ARG A 580 25.69 11.09 3.13
C ARG A 580 25.74 9.94 2.13
N ALA A 581 26.29 8.78 2.52
CA ALA A 581 26.20 7.57 1.71
C ALA A 581 24.75 7.06 1.62
N THR A 582 24.30 6.68 0.43
CA THR A 582 22.92 6.25 0.17
C THR A 582 22.89 5.00 -0.72
N PHE A 583 21.72 4.38 -0.84
CA PHE A 583 21.48 3.25 -1.75
C PHE A 583 21.03 3.68 -3.16
N HIS A 584 20.94 4.98 -3.42
CA HIS A 584 20.56 5.45 -4.74
C HIS A 584 21.61 5.05 -5.76
N VAL A 585 21.15 4.58 -6.92
CA VAL A 585 22.00 4.34 -8.09
C VAL A 585 21.82 5.44 -9.13
N ASN A 586 20.65 6.08 -9.16
CA ASN A 586 20.31 7.09 -10.15
C ASN A 586 21.25 8.30 -10.08
N GLY A 587 21.85 8.66 -11.21
CA GLY A 587 22.84 9.73 -11.34
C GLY A 587 24.25 9.39 -10.81
N HIS A 588 24.51 8.14 -10.42
CA HIS A 588 25.82 7.65 -9.97
C HIS A 588 26.44 6.70 -11.01
N PRO A 589 27.76 6.42 -10.97
CA PRO A 589 28.41 5.47 -11.90
C PRO A 589 27.79 4.06 -11.88
N ALA A 590 27.18 3.65 -10.77
CA ALA A 590 26.45 2.39 -10.66
C ALA A 590 25.23 2.32 -11.60
N GLU A 591 24.60 3.44 -11.95
CA GLU A 591 23.50 3.46 -12.92
C GLU A 591 23.93 2.90 -14.28
N GLU A 592 25.12 3.28 -14.75
CA GLU A 592 25.59 2.85 -16.07
C GLU A 592 25.92 1.35 -16.09
N VAL A 593 26.56 0.85 -15.02
CA VAL A 593 26.81 -0.59 -14.84
C VAL A 593 25.50 -1.38 -14.87
N ILE A 594 24.47 -0.88 -14.18
CA ILE A 594 23.16 -1.54 -14.14
C ILE A 594 22.46 -1.42 -15.50
N ARG A 595 22.51 -0.27 -16.16
CA ARG A 595 21.94 -0.04 -17.50
C ARG A 595 22.52 -1.01 -18.52
N GLU A 596 23.85 -1.16 -18.58
CA GLU A 596 24.52 -2.08 -19.49
C GLU A 596 24.03 -3.52 -19.28
N TRP A 597 23.94 -3.98 -18.02
CA TRP A 597 23.45 -5.32 -17.69
C TRP A 597 21.97 -5.52 -18.03
N LEU A 598 21.11 -4.56 -17.68
CA LEU A 598 19.67 -4.61 -17.97
C LEU A 598 19.41 -4.70 -19.48
N GLN A 599 20.09 -3.86 -20.27
CA GLN A 599 19.93 -3.84 -21.72
C GLN A 599 20.52 -5.08 -22.40
N HIS A 600 21.60 -5.66 -21.86
CA HIS A 600 22.15 -6.92 -22.36
C HIS A 600 21.15 -8.08 -22.18
N LYS A 601 20.60 -8.23 -20.96
CA LYS A 601 19.62 -9.28 -20.65
C LYS A 601 18.29 -9.10 -21.38
N ALA A 602 17.86 -7.87 -21.67
CA ALA A 602 16.63 -7.63 -22.43
C ALA A 602 16.72 -8.00 -23.92
N GLY A 603 17.95 -8.09 -24.48
CA GLY A 603 18.20 -8.45 -25.87
C GLY A 603 18.43 -9.95 -26.11
N ASN A 604 18.61 -10.73 -25.04
CA ASN A 604 18.74 -12.19 -25.06
C ASN A 604 17.42 -12.83 -24.64
#